data_AF-Q0Q3S2-F1
#
_entry.id   AF-Q0Q3S2-F1
#
_cell.length_a   1.000
_cell.length_b   1.000
_cell.length_c   1.000
_cell.angle_alpha   90.00
_cell.angle_beta   90.00
_cell.angle_gamma   90.00
#
_symmetry.space_group_name_H-M   'P 1'
#
loop_
_entity.id
_entity.type
_entity.pdbx_description
1 polymer ?
#
loop_
_entity_poly.entity_id
_entity_poly.type
_entity_poly.pdbx_seq_one_letter_code
_entity_poly.pdbx_strand_id
1 'polypeptide(L)'
;VLAMADASMLLECDEDAEEAFRTAQRLIRHSDDQLRVVSCRNTGWQSLLRDRYSAAAGCFSRMAEDEGATWPQRIEGMMGLALVHHQLGQQDAADEALQSARAIATERNDTGWLATLDLIVYEFAVQSGIRCSNRLLEHAFWQSAEVGAALLHHHGGRDGWAAMATHDATIPAMIQRRAEYLGLLRRMADGDRTSVDPLMAIVSQSRRMGSRLLMQTKVEVVLAALSGEQHDVAGKVFDQICNRDTAFGGRRWNFDYLYCRAKMAAQRGD
;
A
#
# COMPACT_ATOMS: atom_id res chain seq x y z
N VAL A 1 -9.49 -13.70 16.46
CA VAL A 1 -10.24 -14.26 15.30
C VAL A 1 -10.20 -13.32 14.11
N LEU A 2 -10.57 -12.04 14.22
CA LEU A 2 -10.48 -11.07 13.12
C LEU A 2 -9.06 -10.94 12.52
N ALA A 3 -8.04 -10.69 13.35
CA ALA A 3 -6.66 -10.57 12.87
C ALA A 3 -6.13 -11.82 12.15
N MET A 4 -6.64 -13.01 12.51
CA MET A 4 -6.32 -14.26 11.83
C MET A 4 -7.02 -14.35 10.47
N ALA A 5 -8.29 -13.93 10.40
CA ALA A 5 -9.03 -13.83 9.13
C ALA A 5 -8.33 -12.86 8.15
N ASP A 6 -7.87 -11.71 8.65
CA ASP A 6 -7.14 -10.73 7.86
C ASP A 6 -5.80 -11.30 7.36
N ALA A 7 -5.07 -12.01 8.22
CA ALA A 7 -3.82 -12.67 7.82
C ALA A 7 -4.06 -13.75 6.77
N SER A 8 -5.08 -14.60 6.93
CA SER A 8 -5.46 -15.61 5.95
C SER A 8 -5.86 -14.99 4.62
N MET A 9 -6.59 -13.87 4.65
CA MET A 9 -6.96 -13.11 3.45
C MET A 9 -5.72 -12.54 2.73
N LEU A 10 -4.74 -11.99 3.46
CA LEU A 10 -3.48 -11.50 2.89
C LEU A 10 -2.58 -12.60 2.33
N LEU A 11 -2.70 -13.81 2.89
CA LEU A 11 -2.00 -15.02 2.42
C LEU A 11 -2.75 -15.75 1.31
N GLU A 12 -3.89 -15.24 0.87
CA GLU A 12 -4.74 -15.82 -0.18
C GLU A 12 -5.33 -17.20 0.20
N CYS A 13 -5.46 -17.45 1.50
CA CYS A 13 -6.18 -18.60 2.06
C CYS A 13 -7.68 -18.24 2.23
N ASP A 14 -8.40 -18.12 1.10
CA ASP A 14 -9.78 -17.61 1.06
C ASP A 14 -10.74 -18.39 1.97
N GLU A 15 -10.68 -19.72 1.98
CA GLU A 15 -11.57 -20.57 2.79
C GLU A 15 -11.35 -20.34 4.30
N ASP A 16 -10.10 -20.29 4.73
CA ASP A 16 -9.72 -20.03 6.13
C ASP A 16 -10.14 -18.62 6.56
N ALA A 17 -9.98 -17.64 5.67
CA ALA A 17 -10.39 -16.26 5.92
C ALA A 17 -11.92 -16.17 6.11
N GLU A 18 -12.70 -16.80 5.22
CA GLU A 18 -14.16 -16.80 5.31
C GLU A 18 -14.69 -17.49 6.57
N GLU A 19 -14.15 -18.65 6.95
CA GLU A 19 -14.55 -19.33 8.19
C GLU A 19 -14.17 -18.51 9.43
N ALA A 20 -13.00 -17.87 9.42
CA ALA A 20 -12.59 -16.99 10.52
C ALA A 20 -13.48 -15.73 10.60
N PHE A 21 -13.85 -15.10 9.48
CA PHE A 21 -14.80 -13.98 9.46
C PHE A 21 -16.19 -14.40 9.96
N ARG A 22 -16.70 -15.55 9.52
CA ARG A 22 -17.98 -16.11 9.98
C ARG A 22 -17.96 -16.39 11.48
N THR A 23 -16.85 -16.92 11.99
CA THR A 23 -16.66 -17.16 13.43
C THR A 23 -16.61 -15.86 14.23
N ALA A 24 -15.90 -14.85 13.74
CA ALA A 24 -15.88 -13.53 14.35
C ALA A 24 -17.27 -12.89 14.41
N GLN A 25 -18.04 -12.94 13.32
CA GLN A 25 -19.40 -12.39 13.25
C GLN A 25 -20.35 -13.10 14.22
N ARG A 26 -20.24 -14.43 14.38
CA ARG A 26 -21.03 -15.19 15.35
C ARG A 26 -20.81 -14.71 16.78
N LEU A 27 -19.60 -14.29 17.14
CA LEU A 27 -19.28 -13.81 18.50
C LEU A 27 -19.90 -12.44 18.80
N ILE A 28 -20.09 -11.59 17.78
CA ILE A 28 -20.62 -10.22 17.94
C ILE A 28 -22.09 -10.08 17.57
N ARG A 29 -22.76 -11.19 17.20
CA ARG A 29 -24.14 -11.21 16.68
C ARG A 29 -25.21 -10.59 17.59
N HIS A 30 -24.88 -10.35 18.85
CA HIS A 30 -25.80 -9.79 19.84
C HIS A 30 -25.82 -8.26 19.84
N SER A 31 -24.94 -7.61 19.06
CA SER A 31 -24.88 -6.17 18.88
C SER A 31 -25.06 -5.83 17.40
N ASP A 32 -26.27 -5.40 17.02
CA ASP A 32 -26.61 -5.10 15.62
C ASP A 32 -25.70 -4.02 15.01
N ASP A 33 -25.36 -2.98 15.78
CA ASP A 33 -24.47 -1.91 15.34
C ASP A 33 -23.04 -2.41 15.05
N GLN A 34 -22.43 -3.15 15.98
CA GLN A 34 -21.11 -3.74 15.77
C GLN A 34 -21.11 -4.78 14.64
N LEU A 35 -22.19 -5.55 14.47
CA LEU A 35 -22.31 -6.48 13.35
C LEU A 35 -22.31 -5.74 12.00
N ARG A 36 -23.01 -4.61 11.91
CA ARG A 36 -23.03 -3.75 10.71
C ARG A 36 -21.65 -3.17 10.40
N VAL A 37 -20.98 -2.60 11.40
CA VAL A 37 -19.63 -2.00 11.27
C VAL A 37 -18.60 -3.05 10.84
N VAL A 38 -18.55 -4.20 11.52
CA VAL A 38 -17.58 -5.27 11.21
C VAL A 38 -17.87 -5.91 9.84
N SER A 39 -19.13 -6.03 9.44
CA SER A 39 -19.49 -6.53 8.11
C SER A 39 -19.03 -5.55 7.02
N CYS A 40 -19.25 -4.25 7.19
CA CYS A 40 -18.75 -3.22 6.27
C CYS A 40 -17.22 -3.27 6.20
N ARG A 41 -16.54 -3.36 7.33
CA ARG A 41 -15.08 -3.48 7.42
C ARG A 41 -14.55 -4.67 6.59
N ASN A 42 -15.08 -5.86 6.82
CA ASN A 42 -14.62 -7.07 6.13
C ASN A 42 -14.88 -7.00 4.62
N THR A 43 -16.08 -6.58 4.21
CA THR A 43 -16.41 -6.40 2.79
C THR A 43 -15.57 -5.30 2.14
N GLY A 44 -15.23 -4.23 2.87
CA GLY A 44 -14.36 -3.16 2.42
C GLY A 44 -12.96 -3.66 2.07
N TRP A 45 -12.29 -4.34 3.02
CA TRP A 45 -10.96 -4.91 2.79
C TRP A 45 -10.94 -5.97 1.69
N GLN A 46 -11.93 -6.87 1.66
CA GLN A 46 -12.05 -7.87 0.58
C GLN A 46 -12.26 -7.20 -0.79
N SER A 47 -13.05 -6.14 -0.86
CA SER A 47 -13.30 -5.40 -2.10
C SER A 47 -12.04 -4.67 -2.57
N LEU A 48 -11.30 -4.05 -1.64
CA LEU A 48 -10.02 -3.39 -1.93
C LEU A 48 -9.00 -4.39 -2.49
N LEU A 49 -8.83 -5.55 -1.83
CA LEU A 49 -7.91 -6.61 -2.30
C LEU A 49 -8.35 -7.28 -3.60
N ARG A 50 -9.57 -7.04 -4.07
CA ARG A 50 -10.09 -7.49 -5.37
C ARG A 50 -10.18 -6.36 -6.39
N ASP A 51 -9.57 -5.21 -6.11
CA ASP A 51 -9.52 -4.02 -6.96
C ASP A 51 -10.93 -3.45 -7.27
N ARG A 52 -11.91 -3.72 -6.39
CA ARG A 52 -13.29 -3.20 -6.47
C ARG A 52 -13.41 -1.90 -5.69
N TYR A 53 -12.72 -0.87 -6.16
CA TYR A 53 -12.53 0.39 -5.43
C TYR A 53 -13.82 1.11 -5.04
N SER A 54 -14.83 1.14 -5.91
CA SER A 54 -16.13 1.77 -5.60
C SER A 54 -16.86 1.08 -4.44
N ALA A 55 -16.88 -0.27 -4.46
CA ALA A 55 -17.47 -1.06 -3.39
C ALA A 55 -16.69 -0.92 -2.08
N ALA A 56 -15.35 -0.87 -2.15
CA ALA A 56 -14.48 -0.65 -1.01
C ALA A 56 -14.74 0.73 -0.37
N ALA A 57 -14.72 1.80 -1.15
CA ALA A 57 -14.98 3.16 -0.67
C ALA A 57 -16.36 3.26 0.01
N GLY A 58 -17.42 2.72 -0.61
CA GLY A 58 -18.76 2.74 -0.02
C GLY A 58 -18.87 1.93 1.28
N CYS A 59 -18.01 0.92 1.51
CA CYS A 59 -17.96 0.22 2.78
C CYS A 59 -17.17 1.00 3.84
N PHE A 60 -16.05 1.61 3.47
CA PHE A 60 -15.22 2.37 4.39
C PHE A 60 -15.83 3.70 4.81
N SER A 61 -16.51 4.44 3.92
CA SER A 61 -17.27 5.64 4.29
C SER A 61 -18.40 5.30 5.26
N ARG A 62 -19.21 4.27 4.96
CA ARG A 62 -20.25 3.80 5.90
C ARG A 62 -19.67 3.41 7.26
N MET A 63 -18.50 2.76 7.28
CA MET A 63 -17.82 2.39 8.53
C MET A 63 -17.32 3.61 9.30
N ALA A 64 -16.76 4.61 8.62
CA ALA A 64 -16.23 5.83 9.24
C ALA A 64 -17.33 6.73 9.81
N GLU A 65 -18.50 6.75 9.17
CA GLU A 65 -19.65 7.58 9.53
C GLU A 65 -20.63 6.90 10.50
N ASP A 66 -20.52 5.58 10.72
CA ASP A 66 -21.45 4.84 11.58
C ASP A 66 -21.39 5.33 13.04
N GLU A 67 -22.55 5.65 13.61
CA GLU A 67 -22.67 6.04 15.01
C GLU A 67 -22.25 4.92 15.96
N GLY A 68 -22.46 3.67 15.55
CA GLY A 68 -22.04 2.48 16.28
C GLY A 68 -20.56 2.17 16.18
N ALA A 69 -19.80 2.84 15.31
CA ALA A 69 -18.37 2.60 15.17
C ALA A 69 -17.57 3.21 16.33
N THR A 70 -16.71 2.39 16.92
CA THR A 70 -15.70 2.85 17.88
C THR A 70 -14.69 3.77 17.17
N TRP A 71 -14.01 4.64 17.92
CA TRP A 71 -13.02 5.55 17.32
C TRP A 71 -11.90 4.82 16.54
N PRO A 72 -11.39 3.62 16.93
CA PRO A 72 -10.41 2.90 16.11
C PRO A 72 -11.02 2.40 14.80
N GLN A 73 -12.28 1.96 14.81
CA GLN A 73 -13.01 1.57 13.61
C GLN A 73 -13.19 2.76 12.67
N ARG A 74 -13.46 3.96 13.19
CA ARG A 74 -13.54 5.17 12.35
C ARG A 74 -12.21 5.51 11.69
N ILE A 75 -11.10 5.44 12.45
CA ILE A 75 -9.74 5.61 11.90
C ILE A 75 -9.46 4.55 10.82
N GLU A 76 -9.80 3.29 11.07
CA GLU A 76 -9.62 2.20 10.09
C GLU A 76 -10.44 2.45 8.81
N GLY A 77 -11.68 2.94 8.93
CA GLY A 77 -12.50 3.34 7.79
C GLY A 77 -11.87 4.47 6.98
N MET A 78 -11.43 5.55 7.63
CA MET A 78 -10.73 6.66 6.96
C MET A 78 -9.42 6.22 6.30
N MET A 79 -8.66 5.34 6.95
CA MET A 79 -7.47 4.73 6.38
C MET A 79 -7.80 3.90 5.12
N GLY A 80 -8.88 3.11 5.16
CA GLY A 80 -9.37 2.38 4.00
C GLY A 80 -9.79 3.29 2.84
N LEU A 81 -10.46 4.41 3.13
CA LEU A 81 -10.78 5.44 2.12
C LEU A 81 -9.50 6.03 1.51
N ALA A 82 -8.52 6.40 2.33
CA ALA A 82 -7.26 6.94 1.85
C ALA A 82 -6.54 6.00 0.88
N LEU A 83 -6.49 4.70 1.21
CA LEU A 83 -5.92 3.68 0.33
C LEU A 83 -6.69 3.58 -1.00
N VAL A 84 -8.03 3.64 -0.98
CA VAL A 84 -8.83 3.63 -2.20
C VAL A 84 -8.57 4.87 -3.05
N HIS A 85 -8.60 6.06 -2.47
CA HIS A 85 -8.35 7.32 -3.16
C HIS A 85 -6.94 7.35 -3.77
N HIS A 86 -5.93 6.89 -3.04
CA HIS A 86 -4.57 6.77 -3.55
C HIS A 86 -4.49 5.84 -4.77
N GLN A 87 -5.14 4.67 -4.73
CA GLN A 87 -5.19 3.74 -5.87
C GLN A 87 -5.92 4.31 -7.10
N LEU A 88 -6.86 5.23 -6.89
CA LEU A 88 -7.58 5.94 -7.96
C LEU A 88 -6.86 7.20 -8.44
N GLY A 89 -5.68 7.53 -7.89
CA GLY A 89 -4.94 8.75 -8.21
C GLY A 89 -5.51 10.03 -7.59
N GLN A 90 -6.48 9.93 -6.68
CA GLN A 90 -7.12 11.05 -5.99
C GLN A 90 -6.34 11.41 -4.71
N GLN A 91 -5.13 11.95 -4.85
CA GLN A 91 -4.24 12.19 -3.71
C GLN A 91 -4.84 13.18 -2.69
N ASP A 92 -5.42 14.29 -3.14
CA ASP A 92 -6.02 15.29 -2.24
C ASP A 92 -7.07 14.66 -1.30
N ALA A 93 -7.93 13.79 -1.84
CA ALA A 93 -8.93 13.07 -1.05
C ALA A 93 -8.31 12.02 -0.12
N ALA A 94 -7.19 11.42 -0.51
CA ALA A 94 -6.46 10.49 0.34
C ALA A 94 -5.83 11.21 1.55
N ASP A 95 -5.23 12.37 1.32
CA ASP A 95 -4.61 13.19 2.34
C ASP A 95 -5.64 13.78 3.32
N GLU A 96 -6.79 14.24 2.82
CA GLU A 96 -7.89 14.71 3.66
C GLU A 96 -8.41 13.60 4.60
N ALA A 97 -8.55 12.38 4.08
CA ALA A 97 -8.96 11.23 4.88
C ALA A 97 -7.90 10.87 5.95
N LEU A 98 -6.62 10.89 5.62
CA LEU A 98 -5.53 10.64 6.58
C LEU A 98 -5.41 11.75 7.63
N GLN A 99 -5.62 13.01 7.24
CA GLN A 99 -5.61 14.15 8.15
C GLN A 99 -6.76 14.05 9.16
N SER A 100 -7.95 13.68 8.69
CA SER A 100 -9.12 13.44 9.54
C SER A 100 -8.88 12.30 10.54
N ALA A 101 -8.28 11.19 10.07
CA ALA A 101 -7.90 10.08 10.94
C ALA A 101 -6.84 10.49 11.98
N ARG A 102 -5.84 11.28 11.57
CA ARG A 102 -4.78 11.79 12.45
C ARG A 102 -5.33 12.69 13.54
N ALA A 103 -6.31 13.53 13.24
CA ALA A 103 -6.96 14.40 14.22
C ALA A 103 -7.54 13.58 15.38
N ILE A 104 -8.25 12.48 15.08
CA ILE A 104 -8.80 11.58 16.10
C ILE A 104 -7.68 10.89 16.90
N ALA A 105 -6.66 10.35 16.23
CA ALA A 105 -5.56 9.68 16.92
C ALA A 105 -4.79 10.64 17.86
N THR A 106 -4.62 11.90 17.44
CA THR A 106 -3.96 12.96 18.22
C THR A 106 -4.79 13.34 19.44
N GLU A 107 -6.11 13.52 19.30
CA GLU A 107 -7.01 13.80 20.44
C GLU A 107 -6.93 12.70 21.50
N ARG A 108 -6.72 11.45 21.07
CA ARG A 108 -6.60 10.28 21.95
C ARG A 108 -5.18 10.00 22.45
N ASN A 109 -4.17 10.73 21.96
CA ASN A 109 -2.75 10.47 22.21
C ASN A 109 -2.34 9.01 21.92
N ASP A 110 -2.92 8.39 20.89
CA ASP A 110 -2.60 7.00 20.54
C ASP A 110 -1.40 6.95 19.58
N THR A 111 -0.23 6.63 20.13
CA THR A 111 1.03 6.61 19.37
C THR A 111 1.09 5.48 18.33
N GLY A 112 0.36 4.37 18.55
CA GLY A 112 0.33 3.25 17.62
C GLY A 112 -0.43 3.58 16.34
N TRP A 113 -1.59 4.23 16.48
CA TRP A 113 -2.36 4.72 15.33
C TRP A 113 -1.65 5.85 14.61
N LEU A 114 -1.03 6.79 15.34
CA LEU A 114 -0.22 7.85 14.72
C LEU A 114 0.93 7.26 13.88
N ALA A 115 1.70 6.32 14.44
CA ALA A 115 2.79 5.66 13.70
C ALA A 115 2.28 4.89 12.46
N THR A 116 1.10 4.30 12.53
CA THR A 116 0.48 3.59 11.39
C THR A 116 0.07 4.57 10.28
N LEU A 117 -0.60 5.67 10.65
CA LEU A 117 -1.01 6.70 9.69
C LEU A 117 0.20 7.37 9.05
N ASP A 118 1.22 7.69 9.85
CA ASP A 118 2.48 8.25 9.37
C ASP A 118 3.12 7.30 8.34
N LEU A 119 3.20 5.99 8.62
CA LEU A 119 3.75 5.02 7.67
C LEU A 119 3.02 5.02 6.32
N ILE A 120 1.70 5.18 6.32
CA ILE A 120 0.90 5.21 5.09
C ILE A 120 1.20 6.48 4.29
N VAL A 121 1.28 7.64 4.96
CA VAL A 121 1.71 8.90 4.31
C VAL A 121 3.08 8.72 3.68
N TYR A 122 4.02 8.10 4.39
CA TYR A 122 5.36 7.84 3.87
C TYR A 122 5.34 6.90 2.65
N GLU A 123 4.51 5.87 2.68
CA GLU A 123 4.33 4.96 1.56
C GLU A 123 3.80 5.70 0.32
N PHE A 124 2.77 6.53 0.48
CA PHE A 124 2.23 7.34 -0.62
C PHE A 124 3.28 8.27 -1.21
N ALA A 125 4.07 8.93 -0.36
CA ALA A 125 5.14 9.82 -0.79
C ALA A 125 6.23 9.08 -1.59
N VAL A 126 6.68 7.90 -1.12
CA VAL A 126 7.68 7.08 -1.82
C VAL A 126 7.14 6.60 -3.16
N GLN A 127 5.93 6.06 -3.21
CA GLN A 127 5.36 5.57 -4.47
C GLN A 127 5.13 6.70 -5.48
N SER A 128 4.58 7.83 -5.04
CA SER A 128 4.40 9.02 -5.89
C SER A 128 5.74 9.58 -6.37
N GLY A 129 6.76 9.65 -5.51
CA GLY A 129 8.09 10.10 -5.87
C GLY A 129 8.77 9.23 -6.93
N ILE A 130 8.62 7.90 -6.84
CA ILE A 130 9.09 6.97 -7.86
C ILE A 130 8.36 7.22 -9.18
N ARG A 131 7.02 7.25 -9.17
CA ARG A 131 6.20 7.42 -10.39
C ARG A 131 6.42 8.77 -11.08
N CYS A 132 6.68 9.84 -10.32
CA CYS A 132 6.93 11.17 -10.83
C CYS A 132 8.42 11.44 -11.16
N SER A 133 9.29 10.43 -11.10
CA SER A 133 10.69 10.60 -11.50
C SER A 133 10.78 11.12 -12.93
N ASN A 134 11.60 12.15 -13.17
CA ASN A 134 11.81 12.72 -14.50
C ASN A 134 12.20 11.67 -15.56
N ARG A 135 12.77 10.56 -15.13
CA ARG A 135 13.18 9.41 -15.95
C ARG A 135 12.00 8.53 -16.39
N LEU A 136 10.84 8.67 -15.76
CA LEU A 136 9.59 7.98 -16.07
C LEU A 136 8.52 8.91 -16.68
N LEU A 137 8.77 10.22 -16.79
CA LEU A 137 7.82 11.25 -17.25
C LEU A 137 7.40 11.16 -18.73
N GLU A 138 7.97 10.24 -19.49
CA GLU A 138 7.63 10.03 -20.91
C GLU A 138 6.21 9.47 -21.12
N HIS A 139 5.48 9.11 -20.05
CA HIS A 139 4.13 8.56 -20.15
C HIS A 139 3.08 9.51 -19.58
N ALA A 140 2.18 9.97 -20.46
CA ALA A 140 1.04 10.83 -20.12
C ALA A 140 0.12 10.28 -19.00
N PHE A 141 0.21 8.96 -18.72
CA PHE A 141 -0.52 8.31 -17.64
C PHE A 141 -0.19 8.87 -16.25
N TRP A 142 1.06 9.34 -16.04
CA TRP A 142 1.50 9.94 -14.78
C TRP A 142 1.51 11.47 -14.82
N GLN A 143 1.33 12.08 -16.00
CA GLN A 143 1.25 13.54 -16.16
C GLN A 143 -0.09 14.11 -15.66
N SER A 144 -1.17 13.32 -15.64
CA SER A 144 -2.38 13.72 -14.89
C SER A 144 -2.16 13.78 -13.37
N ALA A 145 -1.03 13.26 -12.89
CA ALA A 145 -0.56 13.36 -11.51
C ALA A 145 0.59 14.38 -11.34
N GLU A 146 0.82 15.31 -12.28
CA GLU A 146 1.81 16.41 -12.15
C GLU A 146 1.60 17.30 -10.90
N VAL A 147 0.47 17.15 -10.22
CA VAL A 147 0.23 17.72 -8.87
C VAL A 147 1.16 17.10 -7.80
N GLY A 148 1.74 15.92 -8.05
CA GLY A 148 2.59 15.13 -7.15
C GLY A 148 3.97 15.72 -6.80
N ALA A 149 4.54 16.60 -7.62
CA ALA A 149 5.84 17.20 -7.33
C ALA A 149 5.76 18.28 -6.22
N ALA A 150 4.60 18.95 -6.08
CA ALA A 150 4.33 19.85 -4.97
C ALA A 150 4.10 19.09 -3.64
N LEU A 151 3.67 17.83 -3.73
CA LEU A 151 3.31 16.96 -2.59
C LEU A 151 4.52 16.45 -1.79
N LEU A 152 5.68 16.20 -2.43
CA LEU A 152 6.92 15.95 -1.68
C LEU A 152 7.19 17.14 -0.75
N HIS A 153 7.02 18.38 -1.19
CA HIS A 153 7.24 19.57 -0.37
C HIS A 153 6.24 19.71 0.79
N HIS A 154 4.97 19.34 0.60
CA HIS A 154 3.93 19.46 1.64
C HIS A 154 4.09 18.48 2.82
N HIS A 155 4.85 17.39 2.65
CA HIS A 155 5.03 16.33 3.66
C HIS A 155 6.50 16.10 4.08
N GLY A 156 7.34 17.14 3.98
CA GLY A 156 8.72 17.11 4.49
C GLY A 156 9.81 16.94 3.43
N GLY A 157 9.49 17.16 2.16
CA GLY A 157 10.43 17.17 1.04
C GLY A 157 11.05 15.81 0.72
N ARG A 158 12.18 15.89 0.01
CA ARG A 158 13.09 14.78 -0.34
C ARG A 158 13.69 14.09 0.89
N ASP A 159 13.54 14.71 2.06
CA ASP A 159 13.93 14.20 3.38
C ASP A 159 12.79 13.41 4.06
N GLY A 160 11.73 13.08 3.30
CA GLY A 160 10.53 12.34 3.70
C GLY A 160 10.81 11.24 4.72
N TRP A 161 10.02 11.26 5.80
CA TRP A 161 10.35 10.60 7.06
C TRP A 161 11.64 11.15 7.67
N ALA A 162 11.70 12.46 7.94
CA ALA A 162 12.67 12.97 8.89
C ALA A 162 12.43 12.20 10.18
N ALA A 163 13.30 11.23 10.39
CA ALA A 163 13.24 10.19 11.38
C ALA A 163 12.41 10.61 12.60
N MET A 164 11.33 9.87 12.87
CA MET A 164 11.11 9.42 14.24
C MET A 164 12.33 8.56 14.64
N ALA A 165 13.48 9.22 14.76
CA ALA A 165 14.75 8.72 15.26
C ALA A 165 14.69 8.51 16.77
N THR A 166 13.54 8.75 17.39
CA THR A 166 13.22 8.04 18.60
C THR A 166 12.77 6.65 18.18
N HIS A 167 13.73 5.71 18.19
CA HIS A 167 13.45 4.30 18.42
C HIS A 167 12.75 4.20 19.79
N ASP A 168 11.51 4.66 19.84
CA ASP A 168 10.69 4.44 21.00
C ASP A 168 10.33 2.96 20.94
N ALA A 169 10.60 2.23 22.02
CA ALA A 169 10.39 0.79 22.11
C ALA A 169 8.91 0.37 21.93
N THR A 170 8.04 1.36 21.73
CA THR A 170 6.59 1.29 21.53
C THR A 170 6.18 1.09 20.07
N ILE A 171 7.03 1.36 19.07
CA ILE A 171 6.65 1.20 17.65
C ILE A 171 6.69 -0.29 17.26
N PRO A 172 5.57 -0.87 16.74
CA PRO A 172 5.55 -2.25 16.28
C PRO A 172 6.62 -2.57 15.23
N ALA A 173 7.32 -3.70 15.38
CA ALA A 173 8.40 -4.12 14.48
C ALA A 173 7.99 -4.22 12.99
N MET A 174 6.71 -4.51 12.71
CA MET A 174 6.19 -4.55 11.34
C MET A 174 6.19 -3.16 10.67
N ILE A 175 5.91 -2.09 11.44
CA ILE A 175 5.93 -0.71 10.94
C ILE A 175 7.37 -0.34 10.57
N GLN A 176 8.32 -0.64 11.45
CA GLN A 176 9.75 -0.37 11.21
C GLN A 176 10.25 -1.11 9.96
N ARG A 177 9.94 -2.41 9.83
CA ARG A 177 10.34 -3.20 8.66
C ARG A 177 9.77 -2.66 7.35
N ARG A 178 8.52 -2.17 7.35
CA ARG A 178 7.92 -1.55 6.16
C ARG A 178 8.58 -0.20 5.85
N ALA A 179 8.87 0.63 6.85
CA ALA A 179 9.57 1.89 6.67
C ALA A 179 10.99 1.69 6.11
N GLU A 180 11.73 0.71 6.61
CA GLU A 180 13.06 0.33 6.10
C GLU A 180 13.01 -0.09 4.63
N TYR A 181 12.03 -0.92 4.26
CA TYR A 181 11.79 -1.32 2.87
C TYR A 181 11.50 -0.11 1.96
N LEU A 182 10.62 0.79 2.39
CA LEU A 182 10.31 2.01 1.65
C LEU A 182 11.53 2.94 1.51
N GLY A 183 12.36 3.03 2.56
CA GLY A 183 13.63 3.75 2.51
C GLY A 183 14.62 3.16 1.52
N LEU A 184 14.71 1.82 1.43
CA LEU A 184 15.52 1.14 0.42
C LEU A 184 15.00 1.41 -1.00
N LEU A 185 13.69 1.34 -1.23
CA LEU A 185 13.08 1.65 -2.52
C LEU A 185 13.40 3.07 -2.97
N ARG A 186 13.26 4.05 -2.07
CA ARG A 186 13.57 5.46 -2.36
C ARG A 186 15.03 5.63 -2.77
N ARG A 187 15.97 5.09 -1.98
CA ARG A 187 17.40 5.17 -2.30
C ARG A 187 17.73 4.54 -3.65
N MET A 188 17.14 3.38 -3.94
CA MET A 188 17.33 2.72 -5.24
C MET A 188 16.79 3.58 -6.39
N ALA A 189 15.63 4.22 -6.21
CA ALA A 189 15.05 5.15 -7.18
C ALA A 189 15.90 6.41 -7.40
N ASP A 190 16.64 6.86 -6.39
CA ASP A 190 17.64 7.93 -6.52
C ASP A 190 18.96 7.44 -7.18
N GLY A 191 19.10 6.14 -7.47
CA GLY A 191 20.27 5.55 -8.12
C GLY A 191 21.30 4.90 -7.18
N ASP A 192 21.00 4.79 -5.89
CA ASP A 192 21.86 4.08 -4.93
C ASP A 192 21.87 2.58 -5.22
N ARG A 193 23.04 2.05 -5.58
CA ARG A 193 23.22 0.61 -5.83
C ARG A 193 23.37 -0.20 -4.54
N THR A 194 23.71 0.42 -3.41
CA THR A 194 23.87 -0.29 -2.13
C THR A 194 22.54 -0.81 -1.59
N SER A 195 21.41 -0.22 -2.01
CA SER A 195 20.06 -0.70 -1.67
C SER A 195 19.61 -1.94 -2.44
N VAL A 196 20.31 -2.33 -3.52
CA VAL A 196 19.89 -3.46 -4.39
C VAL A 196 19.94 -4.79 -3.65
N ASP A 197 21.07 -5.12 -3.02
CA ASP A 197 21.25 -6.42 -2.37
C ASP A 197 20.24 -6.66 -1.23
N PRO A 198 19.98 -5.69 -0.32
CA PRO A 198 18.92 -5.82 0.68
C PRO A 198 17.53 -6.01 0.07
N LEU A 199 17.18 -5.28 -1.00
CA LEU A 199 15.88 -5.43 -1.67
C LEU A 199 15.74 -6.81 -2.33
N MET A 200 16.79 -7.31 -2.97
CA MET A 200 16.80 -8.65 -3.56
C MET A 200 16.73 -9.76 -2.50
N ALA A 201 17.30 -9.54 -1.31
CA ALA A 201 17.12 -10.44 -0.18
C ALA A 201 15.65 -10.50 0.26
N ILE A 202 14.95 -9.36 0.32
CA ILE A 202 13.51 -9.30 0.63
C ILE A 202 12.69 -10.02 -0.46
N VAL A 203 12.96 -9.74 -1.74
CA VAL A 203 12.27 -10.40 -2.86
C VAL A 203 12.53 -11.91 -2.91
N SER A 204 13.69 -12.40 -2.48
CA SER A 204 14.00 -13.84 -2.50
C SER A 204 13.41 -14.60 -1.30
N GLN A 205 13.33 -13.97 -0.12
CA GLN A 205 12.72 -14.53 1.09
C GLN A 205 11.18 -14.57 1.02
N SER A 206 10.59 -13.89 0.05
CA SER A 206 9.15 -13.74 -0.17
C SER A 206 8.36 -15.00 -0.55
N ARG A 207 8.97 -16.20 -0.61
CA ARG A 207 8.24 -17.45 -0.89
C ARG A 207 7.12 -17.75 0.11
N ARG A 208 7.08 -17.04 1.24
CA ARG A 208 6.04 -17.09 2.28
C ARG A 208 4.94 -16.02 2.12
N MET A 209 5.03 -15.16 1.11
CA MET A 209 4.06 -14.09 0.84
C MET A 209 2.97 -14.59 -0.13
N GLY A 210 1.75 -14.08 0.00
CA GLY A 210 0.69 -14.26 -1.00
C GLY A 210 1.16 -13.80 -2.38
N SER A 211 0.63 -14.40 -3.45
CA SER A 211 1.11 -14.19 -4.82
C SER A 211 0.95 -12.73 -5.27
N ARG A 212 -0.14 -12.06 -4.86
CA ARG A 212 -0.41 -10.63 -5.09
C ARG A 212 0.63 -9.74 -4.45
N LEU A 213 0.93 -9.94 -3.16
CA LEU A 213 1.87 -9.10 -2.44
C LEU A 213 3.28 -9.24 -3.02
N LEU A 214 3.70 -10.46 -3.35
CA LEU A 214 4.98 -10.70 -4.01
C LEU A 214 5.04 -10.04 -5.40
N MET A 215 3.97 -10.16 -6.19
CA MET A 215 3.88 -9.48 -7.49
C MET A 215 4.04 -7.96 -7.32
N GLN A 216 3.29 -7.36 -6.38
CA GLN A 216 3.38 -5.93 -6.08
C GLN A 216 4.80 -5.53 -5.67
N THR A 217 5.42 -6.25 -4.73
CA THR A 217 6.81 -5.98 -4.29
C THR A 217 7.81 -6.02 -5.45
N LYS A 218 7.65 -6.96 -6.39
CA LYS A 218 8.52 -7.02 -7.58
C LYS A 218 8.30 -5.82 -8.50
N VAL A 219 7.05 -5.43 -8.73
CA VAL A 219 6.72 -4.26 -9.56
C VAL A 219 7.29 -2.97 -8.94
N GLU A 220 7.14 -2.79 -7.62
CA GLU A 220 7.72 -1.65 -6.88
C GLU A 220 9.25 -1.59 -7.06
N VAL A 221 9.94 -2.74 -6.96
CA VAL A 221 11.39 -2.84 -7.18
C VAL A 221 11.76 -2.51 -8.64
N VAL A 222 11.01 -3.00 -9.63
CA VAL A 222 11.27 -2.68 -11.05
C VAL A 222 11.11 -1.18 -11.31
N LEU A 223 10.05 -0.55 -10.80
CA LEU A 223 9.83 0.89 -10.96
C LEU A 223 10.94 1.74 -10.32
N ALA A 224 11.36 1.38 -9.11
CA ALA A 224 12.47 2.05 -8.44
C ALA A 224 13.79 1.84 -9.22
N ALA A 225 14.06 0.64 -9.73
CA ALA A 225 15.26 0.37 -10.52
C ALA A 225 15.27 1.16 -11.83
N LEU A 226 14.12 1.27 -12.51
CA LEU A 226 13.98 2.11 -13.70
C LEU A 226 14.18 3.59 -13.40
N SER A 227 13.62 4.07 -12.28
CA SER A 227 13.82 5.45 -11.80
C SER A 227 15.29 5.74 -11.46
N GLY A 228 16.03 4.73 -11.01
CA GLY A 228 17.46 4.82 -10.70
C GLY A 228 18.40 4.53 -11.87
N GLU A 229 17.90 4.31 -13.09
CA GLU A 229 18.69 3.88 -14.27
C GLU A 229 19.44 2.54 -14.08
N GLN A 230 18.93 1.67 -13.20
CA GLN A 230 19.48 0.35 -12.89
C GLN A 230 18.79 -0.72 -13.76
N HIS A 231 18.96 -0.62 -15.08
CA HIS A 231 18.23 -1.43 -16.07
C HIS A 231 18.51 -2.94 -16.00
N ASP A 232 19.72 -3.31 -15.59
CA ASP A 232 20.11 -4.71 -15.35
C ASP A 232 19.28 -5.34 -14.22
N VAL A 233 19.11 -4.61 -13.10
CA VAL A 233 18.28 -5.03 -11.97
C VAL A 233 16.81 -5.07 -12.39
N ALA A 234 16.33 -4.02 -13.06
CA ALA A 234 14.94 -3.94 -13.55
C ALA A 234 14.60 -5.14 -14.44
N GLY A 235 15.45 -5.44 -15.45
CA GLY A 235 15.27 -6.57 -16.35
C GLY A 235 15.26 -7.91 -15.61
N LYS A 236 16.23 -8.14 -14.71
CA LYS A 236 16.33 -9.39 -13.92
C LYS A 236 15.09 -9.63 -13.06
N VAL A 237 14.57 -8.59 -12.40
CA VAL A 237 13.37 -8.73 -11.54
C VAL A 237 12.12 -8.88 -12.41
N PHE A 238 12.03 -8.16 -13.52
CA PHE A 238 10.92 -8.26 -14.46
C PHE A 238 10.82 -9.65 -15.09
N ASP A 239 11.94 -10.28 -15.46
CA ASP A 239 11.93 -11.65 -15.98
C ASP A 239 11.40 -12.65 -14.94
N GLN A 240 11.61 -12.42 -13.64
CA GLN A 240 11.00 -13.24 -12.58
C GLN A 240 9.50 -13.02 -12.43
N ILE A 241 8.97 -11.91 -12.94
CA ILE A 241 7.52 -11.68 -13.04
C ILE A 241 6.99 -12.49 -14.22
N CYS A 242 7.60 -12.36 -15.41
CA CYS A 242 7.16 -13.05 -16.63
C CYS A 242 7.28 -14.57 -16.57
N ASN A 243 8.33 -15.10 -15.92
CA ASN A 243 8.56 -16.55 -15.80
C ASN A 243 7.62 -17.25 -14.83
N ARG A 244 6.79 -16.50 -14.09
CA ARG A 244 5.69 -17.07 -13.32
C ARG A 244 4.39 -16.79 -14.06
N ASP A 245 3.65 -17.84 -14.40
CA ASP A 245 2.23 -17.78 -14.74
C ASP A 245 1.42 -17.27 -13.54
N THR A 246 1.63 -16.00 -13.20
CA THR A 246 0.87 -15.30 -12.20
C THR A 246 -0.34 -14.76 -12.91
N ALA A 247 -1.48 -15.43 -12.73
CA ALA A 247 -2.79 -14.95 -13.17
C ALA A 247 -3.07 -13.49 -12.75
N PHE A 248 -2.33 -12.97 -11.76
CA PHE A 248 -2.36 -11.57 -11.31
C PHE A 248 -1.63 -10.58 -12.24
N GLY A 249 -0.57 -10.96 -12.93
CA GLY A 249 0.13 -10.09 -13.89
C GLY A 249 -0.73 -9.72 -15.09
N GLY A 250 -1.75 -10.53 -15.40
CA GLY A 250 -2.72 -10.28 -16.47
C GLY A 250 -3.90 -9.38 -16.09
N ARG A 251 -4.00 -8.88 -14.85
CA ARG A 251 -5.11 -7.99 -14.48
C ARG A 251 -4.96 -6.68 -15.24
N ARG A 252 -5.94 -6.40 -16.11
CA ARG A 252 -6.10 -5.24 -16.99
C ARG A 252 -5.84 -3.86 -16.33
N TRP A 253 -5.83 -3.79 -15.01
CA TRP A 253 -5.82 -2.55 -14.22
C TRP A 253 -4.54 -2.32 -13.41
N ASN A 254 -3.53 -3.21 -13.49
CA ASN A 254 -2.23 -2.93 -12.85
C ASN A 254 -1.37 -2.07 -13.77
N PHE A 255 -1.60 -0.77 -13.73
CA PHE A 255 -0.92 0.21 -14.59
C PHE A 255 0.59 0.23 -14.38
N ASP A 256 1.06 0.08 -13.14
CA ASP A 256 2.48 -0.01 -12.81
C ASP A 256 3.14 -1.19 -13.53
N TYR A 257 2.51 -2.38 -13.52
CA TYR A 257 3.00 -3.54 -14.26
C TYR A 257 2.97 -3.33 -15.77
N LEU A 258 1.86 -2.81 -16.32
CA LEU A 258 1.73 -2.56 -17.75
C LEU A 258 2.78 -1.56 -18.24
N TYR A 259 3.07 -0.53 -17.44
CA TYR A 259 4.12 0.43 -17.70
C TYR A 259 5.51 -0.23 -17.69
N CYS A 260 5.83 -1.01 -16.65
CA CYS A 260 7.08 -1.78 -16.59
C CYS A 260 7.24 -2.67 -17.83
N ARG A 261 6.17 -3.38 -18.24
CA ARG A 261 6.18 -4.23 -19.44
C ARG A 261 6.46 -3.42 -20.71
N ALA A 262 5.78 -2.30 -20.90
CA ALA A 262 5.99 -1.43 -22.06
C ALA A 262 7.43 -0.88 -22.11
N LYS A 263 7.96 -0.43 -20.98
CA LYS A 263 9.35 0.06 -20.89
C LYS A 263 10.37 -1.04 -21.14
N MET A 264 10.17 -2.24 -20.63
CA MET A 264 11.05 -3.38 -20.90
C MET A 264 11.02 -3.81 -22.36
N ALA A 265 9.85 -3.82 -23.00
CA ALA A 265 9.73 -4.10 -24.43
C ALA A 265 10.47 -3.04 -25.28
N ALA A 266 10.24 -1.76 -24.99
CA ALA A 266 10.92 -0.66 -25.69
C ALA A 266 12.46 -0.72 -25.54
N GLN A 267 12.97 -1.11 -24.37
CA GLN A 267 14.41 -1.31 -24.18
C GLN A 267 14.98 -2.51 -24.92
N ARG A 268 14.16 -3.55 -25.15
CA ARG A 268 14.54 -4.78 -25.87
C ARG A 268 14.38 -4.64 -27.39
N GLY A 269 13.65 -3.61 -27.85
CA GLY A 269 13.36 -3.39 -29.27
C GLY A 269 12.18 -4.20 -29.81
N ASP A 270 11.28 -4.63 -28.92
CA ASP A 270 10.07 -5.43 -29.22
C ASP A 270 8.82 -4.55 -29.42
#